data_AF-V4SCG5-F1
#
_entry.id   AF-V4SCG5-F1
#
_cell.length_a   1.000
_cell.length_b   1.000
_cell.length_c   1.000
_cell.angle_alpha   90.00
_cell.angle_beta   90.00
_cell.angle_gamma   90.00
#
_symmetry.space_group_name_H-M   'P 1'
#
loop_
_entity.id
_entity.type
_entity.pdbx_description
1 polymer ?
#
loop_
_entity_poly.entity_id
_entity_poly.type
_entity_poly.pdbx_seq_one_letter_code
_entity_poly.pdbx_strand_id
1 'polypeptide(L)'
;MVSLLLSSMADNVSPSKQFYWLVSVFSGIIMCTIVYKLTGIISVLCFKGYRKLSNEKKLEWNNRGFSTFHAFIASTASLYLLLLSDLFSEDYHDELIINRTSSLSETVLGISIGYFLSDLAMILWLYPALGGLEYVLHHGLSMFSIFLALVSGKAQIYILMVLFTEITTPFVNLRWYLDVAGLKSSNIYICNGVALFLGWLNLK
;
A
#
# COMPACT_ATOMS: atom_id res chain seq x y z
N MET A 1 6.10 28.39 -7.41
CA MET A 1 4.95 28.00 -8.26
C MET A 1 4.21 26.78 -7.71
N VAL A 2 4.86 25.62 -7.51
CA VAL A 2 4.22 24.40 -6.95
C VAL A 2 3.65 24.63 -5.54
N SER A 3 4.39 25.27 -4.64
CA SER A 3 3.92 25.58 -3.27
C SER A 3 2.69 26.50 -3.23
N LEU A 4 2.61 27.51 -4.11
CA LEU A 4 1.44 28.39 -4.26
C LEU A 4 0.24 27.65 -4.85
N LEU A 5 0.47 26.75 -5.81
CA LEU A 5 -0.58 25.91 -6.40
C LEU A 5 -1.15 24.92 -5.37
N LEU A 6 -0.28 24.31 -4.57
CA LEU A 6 -0.67 23.41 -3.48
C LEU A 6 -1.45 24.16 -2.39
N SER A 7 -1.02 25.37 -2.03
CA SER A 7 -1.75 26.22 -1.07
C SER A 7 -3.14 26.56 -1.61
N SER A 8 -3.23 27.04 -2.86
CA SER A 8 -4.51 27.36 -3.50
C SER A 8 -5.44 26.16 -3.64
N MET A 9 -4.92 24.95 -3.85
CA MET A 9 -5.72 23.72 -3.87
C MET A 9 -6.20 23.32 -2.47
N ALA A 10 -5.33 23.45 -1.45
CA ALA A 10 -5.67 23.15 -0.06
C ALA A 10 -6.72 24.12 0.52
N ASP A 11 -6.69 25.39 0.13
CA ASP A 11 -7.63 26.43 0.56
C ASP A 11 -9.07 26.17 0.08
N ASN A 12 -9.24 25.36 -0.98
CA ASN A 12 -10.54 24.97 -1.51
C ASN A 12 -11.12 23.69 -0.85
N VAL A 13 -10.38 23.04 0.05
CA VAL A 13 -10.84 21.81 0.73
C VAL A 13 -11.53 22.18 2.04
N SER A 14 -12.76 21.70 2.24
CA SER A 14 -13.48 21.99 3.48
C SER A 14 -12.75 21.42 4.72
N PRO A 15 -12.78 22.09 5.88
CA PRO A 15 -12.13 21.60 7.10
C PRO A 15 -12.56 20.18 7.49
N SER A 16 -13.83 19.86 7.27
CA SER A 16 -14.38 18.52 7.53
C SER A 16 -13.70 17.42 6.70
N LYS A 17 -13.36 17.73 5.45
CA LYS A 17 -12.72 16.81 4.51
C LYS A 17 -11.24 16.63 4.86
N GLN A 18 -10.55 17.70 5.24
CA GLN A 18 -9.18 17.63 5.76
C GLN A 18 -9.10 16.75 7.02
N PHE A 19 -10.04 16.94 7.97
CA PHE A 19 -10.12 16.11 9.17
C PHE A 19 -10.33 14.63 8.83
N TYR A 20 -11.23 14.33 7.89
CA TYR A 20 -11.49 12.96 7.43
C TYR A 20 -10.24 12.29 6.81
N TRP A 21 -9.50 13.02 5.98
CA TRP A 21 -8.25 12.52 5.40
C TRP A 21 -7.20 12.27 6.47
N LEU A 22 -7.04 13.17 7.45
CA LEU A 22 -6.13 12.97 8.58
C LEU A 22 -6.49 11.71 9.36
N VAL A 23 -7.78 11.52 9.70
CA VAL A 23 -8.26 10.30 10.37
C VAL A 23 -7.92 9.05 9.55
N SER A 24 -8.07 9.10 8.23
CA SER A 24 -7.73 7.98 7.34
C SER A 24 -6.23 7.67 7.35
N VAL A 25 -5.37 8.71 7.30
CA VAL A 25 -3.91 8.57 7.41
C VAL A 25 -3.52 7.94 8.76
N PHE A 26 -4.05 8.46 9.87
CA PHE A 26 -3.80 7.90 11.19
C PHE A 26 -4.30 6.46 11.32
N SER A 27 -5.44 6.13 10.69
CA SER A 27 -5.96 4.76 10.64
C SER A 27 -4.98 3.83 9.92
N GLY A 28 -4.35 4.27 8.83
CA GLY A 28 -3.28 3.53 8.16
C GLY A 28 -2.08 3.26 9.05
N ILE A 29 -1.60 4.27 9.80
CA ILE A 29 -0.47 4.13 10.73
C ILE A 29 -0.81 3.16 11.89
N ILE A 30 -2.00 3.28 12.45
CA ILE A 30 -2.50 2.40 13.51
C ILE A 30 -2.62 0.97 13.00
N MET A 31 -3.17 0.79 11.78
CA MET A 31 -3.24 -0.51 11.12
C MET A 31 -1.84 -1.13 11.00
N CYS A 32 -0.85 -0.39 10.49
CA CYS A 32 0.53 -0.89 10.37
C CYS A 32 1.08 -1.35 11.73
N THR A 33 0.86 -0.55 12.79
CA THR A 33 1.30 -0.88 14.15
C THR A 33 0.64 -2.16 14.68
N ILE A 34 -0.67 -2.30 14.50
CA ILE A 34 -1.42 -3.48 14.94
C ILE A 34 -0.95 -4.72 14.19
N VAL A 35 -0.91 -4.66 12.85
CA VAL A 35 -0.56 -5.80 12.01
C VAL A 35 0.90 -6.20 12.21
N TYR A 36 1.82 -5.25 12.39
CA TYR A 36 3.22 -5.54 12.75
C TYR A 36 3.31 -6.38 14.03
N LYS A 37 2.60 -5.97 15.09
CA LYS A 37 2.58 -6.68 16.38
C LYS A 37 1.94 -8.06 16.25
N LEU A 38 0.79 -8.16 15.57
CA LEU A 38 0.09 -9.42 15.33
C LEU A 38 0.95 -10.38 14.51
N THR A 39 1.63 -9.89 13.48
CA THR A 39 2.56 -10.68 12.66
C THR A 39 3.65 -11.28 13.53
N GLY A 40 4.25 -10.50 14.44
CA GLY A 40 5.24 -11.00 15.40
C GLY A 40 4.69 -12.09 16.32
N ILE A 41 3.50 -11.86 16.92
CA ILE A 41 2.85 -12.81 17.83
C ILE A 41 2.52 -14.13 17.10
N ILE A 42 1.83 -14.05 15.96
CA ILE A 42 1.48 -15.20 15.13
C ILE A 42 2.75 -15.93 14.71
N SER A 43 3.81 -15.20 14.36
CA SER A 43 5.04 -15.83 13.88
C SER A 43 5.79 -16.60 14.97
N VAL A 44 5.78 -16.10 16.22
CA VAL A 44 6.32 -16.84 17.37
C VAL A 44 5.54 -18.15 17.61
N LEU A 45 4.23 -18.16 17.37
CA LEU A 45 3.36 -19.31 17.61
C LEU A 45 3.43 -20.34 16.48
N CYS A 46 3.43 -19.88 15.23
CA CYS A 46 3.27 -20.74 14.05
C CYS A 46 4.60 -21.12 13.37
N PHE A 47 5.66 -20.30 13.48
CA PHE A 47 6.90 -20.49 12.72
C PHE A 47 8.11 -20.70 13.63
N LYS A 48 8.52 -21.96 13.83
CA LYS A 48 9.71 -22.31 14.64
C LYS A 48 10.99 -21.60 14.18
N GLY A 49 11.12 -21.37 12.87
CA GLY A 49 12.25 -20.63 12.28
C GLY A 49 12.33 -19.17 12.72
N TYR A 50 11.19 -18.52 12.96
CA TYR A 50 11.12 -17.10 13.34
C TYR A 50 11.92 -16.79 14.61
N ARG A 51 11.86 -17.67 15.62
CA ARG A 51 12.57 -17.47 16.90
C ARG A 51 14.09 -17.42 16.73
N LYS A 52 14.61 -18.13 15.73
CA LYS A 52 16.05 -18.24 15.42
C LYS A 52 16.58 -17.07 14.57
N LEU A 53 15.69 -16.23 14.03
CA LEU A 53 16.09 -15.08 13.24
C LEU A 53 16.78 -14.01 14.10
N SER A 54 17.73 -13.29 13.50
CA SER A 54 18.30 -12.07 14.08
C SER A 54 17.22 -11.01 14.29
N ASN A 55 17.49 -10.02 15.15
CA ASN A 55 16.53 -8.95 15.42
C ASN A 55 16.18 -8.16 14.15
N GLU A 56 17.17 -7.91 13.29
CA GLU A 56 16.97 -7.25 11.98
C GLU A 56 16.03 -8.06 11.08
N LYS A 57 16.25 -9.38 10.98
CA LYS A 57 15.37 -10.26 10.18
C LYS A 57 13.99 -10.40 10.76
N LYS A 58 13.81 -10.32 12.09
CA LYS A 58 12.49 -10.26 12.73
C LYS A 58 11.77 -8.94 12.41
N LEU A 59 12.49 -7.82 12.39
CA LEU A 59 11.95 -6.53 11.98
C LEU A 59 11.45 -6.62 10.53
N GLU A 60 12.29 -7.10 9.61
CA GLU A 60 11.92 -7.27 8.20
C GLU A 60 10.75 -8.24 8.02
N TRP A 61 10.77 -9.36 8.74
CA TRP A 61 9.68 -10.34 8.74
C TRP A 61 8.35 -9.71 9.15
N ASN A 62 8.33 -8.94 10.24
CA ASN A 62 7.12 -8.29 10.73
C ASN A 62 6.67 -7.13 9.83
N ASN A 63 7.62 -6.40 9.23
CA ASN A 63 7.37 -5.33 8.28
C ASN A 63 6.61 -5.83 7.05
N ARG A 64 7.06 -6.96 6.51
CA ARG A 64 6.39 -7.65 5.39
C ARG A 64 4.96 -8.08 5.72
N GLY A 65 4.64 -8.27 7.01
CA GLY A 65 3.30 -8.64 7.43
C GLY A 65 2.29 -7.52 7.19
N PHE A 66 2.61 -6.28 7.60
CA PHE A 66 1.69 -5.17 7.40
C PHE A 66 1.65 -4.70 5.94
N SER A 67 2.74 -4.82 5.17
CA SER A 67 2.69 -4.52 3.72
C SER A 67 1.86 -5.53 2.94
N THR A 68 1.91 -6.83 3.30
CA THR A 68 0.97 -7.81 2.75
C THR A 68 -0.48 -7.47 3.09
N PHE A 69 -0.76 -7.06 4.33
CA PHE A 69 -2.12 -6.72 4.75
C PHE A 69 -2.65 -5.48 4.03
N HIS A 70 -1.87 -4.39 3.97
CA HIS A 70 -2.24 -3.19 3.22
C HIS A 70 -2.49 -3.51 1.76
N ALA A 71 -1.58 -4.21 1.10
CA ALA A 71 -1.71 -4.57 -0.30
C ALA A 71 -3.01 -5.33 -0.59
N PHE A 72 -3.35 -6.31 0.25
CA PHE A 72 -4.61 -7.05 0.09
C PHE A 72 -5.84 -6.15 0.20
N ILE A 73 -5.90 -5.29 1.22
CA ILE A 73 -7.02 -4.37 1.44
C ILE A 73 -7.11 -3.31 0.34
N ALA A 74 -5.99 -2.66 0.03
CA ALA A 74 -5.93 -1.60 -0.97
C ALA A 74 -6.30 -2.12 -2.36
N SER A 75 -5.73 -3.26 -2.78
CA SER A 75 -6.06 -3.82 -4.09
C SER A 75 -7.48 -4.34 -4.17
N THR A 76 -8.04 -4.91 -3.10
CA THR A 76 -9.45 -5.33 -3.08
C THR A 76 -10.40 -4.12 -3.16
N ALA A 77 -10.12 -3.06 -2.39
CA ALA A 77 -10.91 -1.84 -2.43
C ALA A 77 -10.78 -1.12 -3.79
N SER A 78 -9.58 -1.08 -4.38
CA SER A 78 -9.37 -0.58 -5.73
C SER A 78 -10.15 -1.38 -6.77
N LEU A 79 -10.10 -2.71 -6.72
CA LEU A 79 -10.85 -3.57 -7.64
C LEU A 79 -12.36 -3.28 -7.57
N TYR A 80 -12.89 -3.18 -6.34
CA TYR A 80 -14.28 -2.81 -6.13
C TYR A 80 -14.61 -1.45 -6.74
N LEU A 81 -13.82 -0.41 -6.42
CA LEU A 81 -14.06 0.94 -6.93
C LEU A 81 -13.94 1.04 -8.46
N LEU A 82 -12.97 0.34 -9.04
CA LEU A 82 -12.68 0.40 -10.48
C LEU A 82 -13.69 -0.39 -11.33
N LEU A 83 -14.11 -1.58 -10.87
CA LEU A 83 -14.86 -2.52 -11.71
C LEU A 83 -16.27 -2.86 -11.21
N LEU A 84 -16.53 -2.73 -9.90
CA LEU A 84 -17.77 -3.22 -9.29
C LEU A 84 -18.67 -2.10 -8.76
N SER A 85 -18.14 -0.90 -8.59
CA SER A 85 -18.89 0.30 -8.18
C SER A 85 -19.20 1.17 -9.39
N ASP A 86 -20.25 1.99 -9.27
CA ASP A 86 -20.65 2.91 -10.35
C ASP A 86 -19.73 4.15 -10.47
N LEU A 87 -18.76 4.33 -9.56
CA LEU A 87 -17.92 5.55 -9.45
C LEU A 87 -17.26 5.97 -10.76
N PHE A 88 -16.81 5.00 -11.56
CA PHE A 88 -16.14 5.23 -12.84
C PHE A 88 -16.94 4.73 -14.04
N SER A 89 -18.21 4.38 -13.85
CA SER A 89 -19.09 3.97 -14.95
C SER A 89 -19.46 5.16 -15.84
N GLU A 90 -19.44 4.97 -17.16
CA GLU A 90 -19.78 6.03 -18.12
C GLU A 90 -21.27 6.43 -18.03
N ASP A 91 -22.14 5.50 -17.64
CA ASP A 91 -23.60 5.67 -17.67
C ASP A 91 -24.16 6.53 -16.52
N TYR A 92 -23.39 6.73 -15.44
CA TYR A 92 -23.91 7.27 -14.17
C TYR A 92 -23.43 8.69 -13.83
N HIS A 93 -22.54 9.28 -14.63
CA HIS A 93 -21.87 10.52 -14.27
C HIS A 93 -21.60 11.43 -15.48
N ASP A 94 -22.10 12.67 -15.40
CA ASP A 94 -21.87 13.71 -16.42
C ASP A 94 -20.45 14.30 -16.38
N GLU A 95 -19.73 14.11 -15.26
CA GLU A 95 -18.37 14.62 -15.07
C GLU A 95 -17.32 13.74 -15.76
N LEU A 96 -16.19 14.34 -16.19
CA LEU A 96 -15.03 13.59 -16.69
C LEU A 96 -14.56 12.56 -15.65
N ILE A 97 -14.21 11.35 -16.10
CA ILE A 97 -13.77 10.24 -15.24
C ILE A 97 -12.63 10.63 -14.27
N ILE A 98 -11.76 11.55 -14.71
CA ILE A 98 -10.63 12.03 -13.91
C ILE A 98 -11.04 12.94 -12.75
N ASN A 99 -12.25 13.48 -12.72
CA ASN A 99 -12.74 14.35 -11.64
C ASN A 99 -13.60 13.59 -10.62
N ARG A 100 -13.87 12.30 -10.85
CA ARG A 100 -14.78 11.51 -10.03
C ARG A 100 -14.07 10.99 -8.77
N THR A 101 -14.71 11.19 -7.63
CA THR A 101 -14.20 10.81 -6.31
C THR A 101 -15.35 10.31 -5.42
N SER A 102 -15.03 9.55 -4.39
CA SER A 102 -15.98 9.08 -3.37
C SER A 102 -15.33 9.11 -1.99
N SER A 103 -16.12 9.11 -0.92
CA SER A 103 -15.58 8.99 0.44
C SER A 103 -14.77 7.70 0.64
N LEU A 104 -15.19 6.60 0.00
CA LEU A 104 -14.47 5.34 0.06
C LEU A 104 -13.11 5.43 -0.65
N SER A 105 -13.06 5.98 -1.86
CA SER A 105 -11.79 6.15 -2.59
C SER A 105 -10.83 7.07 -1.84
N GLU A 106 -11.33 8.17 -1.27
CA GLU A 106 -10.53 9.08 -0.44
C GLU A 106 -10.02 8.40 0.84
N THR A 107 -10.82 7.54 1.47
CA THR A 107 -10.39 6.72 2.62
C THR A 107 -9.25 5.79 2.25
N VAL A 108 -9.40 5.04 1.14
CA VAL A 108 -8.38 4.10 0.65
C VAL A 108 -7.07 4.83 0.37
N LEU A 109 -7.14 6.00 -0.28
CA LEU A 109 -5.97 6.85 -0.54
C LEU A 109 -5.33 7.35 0.76
N GLY A 110 -6.13 7.84 1.71
CA GLY A 110 -5.65 8.32 3.02
C GLY A 110 -4.98 7.22 3.83
N ILE A 111 -5.61 6.04 3.96
CA ILE A 111 -5.02 4.86 4.61
C ILE A 111 -3.70 4.48 3.93
N SER A 112 -3.65 4.55 2.59
CA SER A 112 -2.45 4.22 1.82
C SER A 112 -1.30 5.21 2.08
N ILE A 113 -1.57 6.51 2.24
CA ILE A 113 -0.53 7.47 2.70
C ILE A 113 0.01 7.05 4.07
N GLY A 114 -0.86 6.72 5.03
CA GLY A 114 -0.43 6.27 6.37
C GLY A 114 0.43 5.00 6.34
N TYR A 115 0.08 4.07 5.45
CA TYR A 115 0.88 2.89 5.17
C TYR A 115 2.26 3.24 4.58
N PHE A 116 2.31 3.97 3.45
CA PHE A 116 3.58 4.30 2.78
C PHE A 116 4.49 5.13 3.68
N LEU A 117 3.94 5.98 4.54
CA LEU A 117 4.72 6.73 5.54
C LEU A 117 5.35 5.78 6.56
N SER A 118 4.58 4.82 7.07
CA SER A 118 5.06 3.83 8.06
C SER A 118 6.13 2.92 7.46
N ASP A 119 5.92 2.45 6.23
CA ASP A 119 6.86 1.55 5.54
C ASP A 119 8.15 2.30 5.15
N LEU A 120 8.03 3.54 4.66
CA LEU A 120 9.19 4.38 4.36
C LEU A 120 10.02 4.67 5.62
N ALA A 121 9.38 4.95 6.76
CA ALA A 121 10.10 5.15 8.01
C ALA A 121 10.92 3.91 8.40
N MET A 122 10.37 2.70 8.21
CA MET A 122 11.06 1.44 8.45
C MET A 122 12.21 1.23 7.45
N ILE A 123 11.98 1.47 6.16
CA ILE A 123 12.99 1.38 5.10
C ILE A 123 14.18 2.29 5.41
N LEU A 124 13.93 3.54 5.82
CA LEU A 124 14.99 4.49 6.18
C LEU A 124 15.72 4.08 7.46
N TRP A 125 14.98 3.57 8.46
CA TRP A 125 15.57 3.11 9.72
C TRP A 125 16.50 1.91 9.54
N LEU A 126 16.15 0.99 8.64
CA LEU A 126 16.94 -0.20 8.33
C LEU A 126 17.71 -0.09 7.01
N TYR A 127 17.89 1.10 6.47
CA TYR A 127 18.54 1.26 5.17
C TYR A 127 20.00 0.76 5.21
N PRO A 128 20.46 -0.02 4.21
CA PRO A 128 19.76 -0.50 3.01
C PRO A 128 19.18 -1.93 3.13
N ALA A 129 19.08 -2.49 4.33
CA ALA A 129 18.69 -3.89 4.54
C ALA A 129 17.25 -4.21 4.13
N LEU A 130 16.32 -3.25 4.26
CA LEU A 130 14.91 -3.41 3.85
C LEU A 130 14.62 -3.08 2.38
N GLY A 131 15.49 -2.32 1.73
CA GLY A 131 15.30 -1.86 0.36
C GLY A 131 16.32 -0.81 -0.06
N GLY A 132 16.57 -0.71 -1.37
CA GLY A 132 17.43 0.29 -1.96
C GLY A 132 16.74 1.63 -2.22
N LEU A 133 17.46 2.52 -2.93
CA LEU A 133 16.96 3.84 -3.30
C LEU A 133 15.67 3.78 -4.12
N GLU A 134 15.50 2.74 -4.93
CA GLU A 134 14.30 2.48 -5.72
C GLU A 134 13.04 2.37 -4.84
N TYR A 135 13.15 1.78 -3.63
CA TYR A 135 12.03 1.69 -2.69
C TYR A 135 11.72 3.06 -2.08
N VAL A 136 12.75 3.82 -1.71
CA VAL A 136 12.60 5.19 -1.18
C VAL A 136 11.90 6.08 -2.20
N LEU A 137 12.35 6.05 -3.46
CA LEU A 137 11.74 6.80 -4.54
C LEU A 137 10.31 6.33 -4.84
N HIS A 138 10.08 5.02 -4.89
CA HIS A 138 8.75 4.45 -5.09
C HIS A 138 7.76 4.93 -4.01
N HIS A 139 8.14 4.88 -2.74
CA HIS A 139 7.28 5.33 -1.63
C HIS A 139 7.05 6.84 -1.65
N GLY A 140 8.10 7.62 -1.88
CA GLY A 140 8.00 9.08 -1.97
C GLY A 140 7.10 9.54 -3.12
N LEU A 141 7.28 8.97 -4.31
CA LEU A 141 6.45 9.26 -5.49
C LEU A 141 5.01 8.80 -5.31
N SER A 142 4.79 7.64 -4.68
CA SER A 142 3.45 7.14 -4.37
C SER A 142 2.70 8.08 -3.43
N MET A 143 3.31 8.45 -2.30
CA MET A 143 2.70 9.40 -1.36
C MET A 143 2.44 10.75 -2.00
N PHE A 144 3.40 11.28 -2.77
CA PHE A 144 3.23 12.55 -3.45
C PHE A 144 2.07 12.52 -4.46
N SER A 145 1.96 11.45 -5.24
CA SER A 145 0.89 11.28 -6.24
C SER A 145 -0.48 11.12 -5.58
N ILE A 146 -0.56 10.32 -4.50
CA ILE A 146 -1.80 10.15 -3.74
C ILE A 146 -2.22 11.47 -3.08
N PHE A 147 -1.28 12.19 -2.48
CA PHE A 147 -1.54 13.50 -1.88
C PHE A 147 -2.07 14.49 -2.91
N LEU A 148 -1.43 14.58 -4.09
CA LEU A 148 -1.90 15.43 -5.18
C LEU A 148 -3.33 15.05 -5.62
N ALA A 149 -3.64 13.76 -5.75
CA ALA A 149 -4.97 13.30 -6.13
C ALA A 149 -6.04 13.67 -5.08
N LEU A 150 -5.70 13.59 -3.78
CA LEU A 150 -6.60 14.00 -2.70
C LEU A 150 -6.85 15.52 -2.75
N VAL A 151 -5.81 16.34 -2.71
CA VAL A 151 -5.97 17.81 -2.63
C VAL A 151 -6.57 18.42 -3.88
N SER A 152 -6.30 17.83 -5.06
CA SER A 152 -6.91 18.29 -6.31
C SER A 152 -8.32 17.74 -6.54
N GLY A 153 -8.70 16.66 -5.86
CA GLY A 153 -9.93 15.91 -6.14
C GLY A 153 -9.93 15.27 -7.52
N LYS A 154 -8.76 14.98 -8.09
CA LYS A 154 -8.62 14.50 -9.48
C LYS A 154 -7.72 13.28 -9.58
N ALA A 155 -7.80 12.60 -10.71
CA ALA A 155 -6.95 11.48 -11.11
C ALA A 155 -6.98 10.27 -10.15
N GLN A 156 -8.00 10.14 -9.28
CA GLN A 156 -8.10 9.03 -8.34
C GLN A 156 -8.20 7.67 -9.04
N ILE A 157 -8.79 7.60 -10.24
CA ILE A 157 -8.81 6.37 -11.06
C ILE A 157 -7.40 5.81 -11.30
N TYR A 158 -6.44 6.67 -11.66
CA TYR A 158 -5.06 6.24 -11.92
C TYR A 158 -4.35 5.81 -10.64
N ILE A 159 -4.60 6.49 -9.52
CA ILE A 159 -4.07 6.10 -8.21
C ILE A 159 -4.63 4.73 -7.80
N LEU A 160 -5.93 4.50 -7.98
CA LEU A 160 -6.58 3.24 -7.67
C LEU A 160 -6.07 2.11 -8.56
N MET A 161 -5.81 2.37 -9.85
CA MET A 161 -5.16 1.41 -10.75
C MET A 161 -3.76 1.02 -10.22
N VAL A 162 -2.94 2.00 -9.80
CA VAL A 162 -1.62 1.72 -9.21
C VAL A 162 -1.76 0.91 -7.92
N LEU A 163 -2.68 1.29 -7.01
CA LEU A 163 -2.95 0.55 -5.76
C LEU A 163 -3.50 -0.86 -6.02
N PHE A 164 -4.15 -1.10 -7.16
CA PHE A 164 -4.56 -2.46 -7.56
C PHE A 164 -3.33 -3.34 -7.89
N THR A 165 -2.28 -2.77 -8.47
CA THR A 165 -1.05 -3.53 -8.79
C THR A 165 -0.27 -4.00 -7.57
N GLU A 166 -0.54 -3.42 -6.38
CA GLU A 166 0.02 -3.87 -5.10
C GLU A 166 -0.41 -5.30 -4.74
N ILE A 167 -1.39 -5.89 -5.42
CA ILE A 167 -1.77 -7.30 -5.23
C ILE A 167 -0.60 -8.28 -5.47
N THR A 168 0.46 -7.83 -6.14
CA THR A 168 1.71 -8.57 -6.31
C THR A 168 2.58 -8.61 -5.04
N THR A 169 2.45 -7.65 -4.12
CA THR A 169 3.23 -7.51 -2.89
C THR A 169 3.11 -8.72 -1.94
N PRO A 170 1.92 -9.30 -1.68
CA PRO A 170 1.78 -10.55 -0.95
C PRO A 170 2.62 -11.70 -1.52
N PHE A 171 2.76 -11.81 -2.84
CA PHE A 171 3.57 -12.85 -3.48
C PHE A 171 5.07 -12.59 -3.33
N VAL A 172 5.49 -11.33 -3.41
CA VAL A 172 6.89 -10.92 -3.12
C VAL A 172 7.25 -11.27 -1.68
N ASN A 173 6.38 -10.93 -0.72
CA ASN A 173 6.61 -11.21 0.69
C ASN A 173 6.56 -12.70 1.01
N LEU A 174 5.62 -13.46 0.44
CA LEU A 174 5.56 -14.91 0.60
C LEU A 174 6.82 -15.59 0.06
N ARG A 175 7.33 -15.14 -1.09
CA ARG A 175 8.59 -15.65 -1.65
C ARG A 175 9.74 -15.43 -0.67
N TRP A 176 9.83 -14.25 -0.08
CA TRP A 176 10.85 -13.93 0.91
C TRP A 176 10.71 -14.76 2.19
N TYR A 177 9.49 -14.96 2.70
CA TYR A 177 9.26 -15.81 3.87
C TYR A 177 9.72 -17.25 3.65
N LEU A 178 9.40 -17.79 2.47
CA LEU A 178 9.81 -19.14 2.09
C LEU A 178 11.34 -19.23 1.91
N ASP A 179 11.99 -18.21 1.37
CA ASP A 179 13.46 -18.12 1.29
C ASP A 179 14.10 -18.20 2.68
N VAL A 180 13.68 -17.32 3.58
CA VAL A 180 14.19 -17.25 4.96
C VAL A 180 13.91 -18.52 5.75
N ALA A 181 12.83 -19.23 5.42
CA ALA A 181 12.51 -20.53 5.99
C ALA A 181 13.32 -21.71 5.39
N GLY A 182 14.18 -21.47 4.40
CA GLY A 182 14.97 -22.50 3.71
C GLY A 182 14.16 -23.33 2.70
N LEU A 183 13.03 -22.80 2.22
CA LEU A 183 12.04 -23.51 1.39
C LEU A 183 12.09 -23.10 -0.10
N LYS A 184 13.23 -22.62 -0.61
CA LYS A 184 13.39 -22.23 -2.04
C LYS A 184 13.06 -23.35 -3.03
N SER A 185 13.34 -24.60 -2.68
CA SER A 185 13.08 -25.76 -3.54
C SER A 185 11.65 -26.31 -3.42
N SER A 186 10.81 -25.73 -2.56
CA SER A 186 9.44 -26.20 -2.39
C SER A 186 8.54 -25.85 -3.58
N ASN A 187 7.54 -26.70 -3.86
CA ASN A 187 6.54 -26.43 -4.88
C ASN A 187 5.82 -25.09 -4.64
N ILE A 188 5.56 -24.73 -3.38
CA ILE A 188 4.91 -23.46 -3.02
C ILE A 188 5.78 -22.27 -3.46
N TYR A 189 7.09 -22.33 -3.28
CA TYR A 189 8.00 -21.26 -3.72
C TYR A 189 8.00 -21.09 -5.25
N ILE A 190 7.97 -22.20 -5.98
CA ILE A 190 7.94 -22.22 -7.44
C ILE A 190 6.59 -21.69 -7.95
N CYS A 191 5.46 -22.25 -7.48
CA CYS A 191 4.12 -21.81 -7.86
C CYS A 191 3.89 -20.33 -7.54
N ASN A 192 4.33 -19.86 -6.36
CA ASN A 192 4.29 -18.44 -6.00
C ASN A 192 5.12 -17.58 -6.96
N GLY A 193 6.29 -18.06 -7.39
CA GLY A 193 7.11 -17.37 -8.38
C GLY A 193 6.43 -17.24 -9.74
N VAL A 194 5.74 -18.29 -10.21
CA VAL A 194 4.95 -18.25 -11.44
C VAL A 194 3.77 -17.29 -11.31
N ALA A 195 3.03 -17.37 -10.21
CA ALA A 195 1.91 -16.46 -9.94
C ALA A 195 2.36 -14.99 -9.87
N LEU A 196 3.49 -14.71 -9.21
CA LEU A 196 4.11 -13.39 -9.18
C LEU A 196 4.50 -12.90 -10.57
N PHE A 197 5.12 -13.75 -11.39
CA PHE A 197 5.51 -13.40 -12.75
C PHE A 197 4.30 -13.07 -13.62
N LEU A 198 3.25 -13.88 -13.57
CA LEU A 198 2.01 -13.63 -14.32
C LEU A 198 1.31 -12.36 -13.82
N GLY A 199 1.24 -12.15 -12.51
CA GLY A 199 0.67 -10.93 -11.94
C GLY A 199 1.46 -9.69 -12.37
N TRP A 200 2.79 -9.75 -12.36
CA TRP A 200 3.63 -8.67 -12.85
C TRP A 200 3.38 -8.39 -14.34
N LEU A 201 3.41 -9.42 -15.19
CA LEU A 201 3.27 -9.27 -16.65
C LEU A 201 1.93 -8.67 -17.09
N ASN A 202 0.85 -8.94 -16.34
CA ASN A 202 -0.50 -8.51 -16.71
C ASN A 202 -0.94 -7.21 -16.03
N LEU A 203 -0.25 -6.78 -14.96
CA LEU A 203 -0.67 -5.64 -14.14
C LEU A 203 0.34 -4.48 -14.10
N LYS A 204 1.61 -4.69 -14.49
CA LYS A 204 2.67 -3.68 -14.47
C LYS A 204 3.32 -3.55 -15.84
#